data_AF-A0A0N4WYX2-F1
#
_entry.id   AF-A0A0N4WYX2-F1
#
_cell.length_a   1.000
_cell.length_b   1.000
_cell.length_c   1.000
_cell.angle_alpha   90.00
_cell.angle_beta   90.00
_cell.angle_gamma   90.00
#
_symmetry.space_group_name_H-M   'P 1'
#
loop_
_entity.id
_entity.type
_entity.pdbx_description
1 polymer ?
#
loop_
_entity_poly.entity_id
_entity_poly.type
_entity_poly.pdbx_seq_one_letter_code
_entity_poly.pdbx_strand_id
1 'polypeptide(L)'
;MRYLLALLLLVLLADAARVSSIEPPRDCSDAPNSDIKTSCLLIRTLDRLTRRRLARQAARNRTPTTPSQRRAGQQGSTPRTRQTTPQQQGPRRPAVPEWLTPIPVPPNSRGQVAYHPYDCMTLGCLCPFFAGQMQGGNCVLSNGAILTMAYRKEYRMMTDDERNRWHRALATLKANGEYDRMSRQHFDVSSTNSSIVE
;
A
#
# COMPACT_ATOMS: atom_id res chain seq x y z
N MET A 1 43.95 -37.66 13.11
CA MET A 1 43.30 -36.36 13.40
C MET A 1 43.41 -35.37 12.22
N ARG A 2 44.61 -35.01 11.75
CA ARG A 2 44.78 -34.04 10.63
C ARG A 2 44.19 -34.51 9.28
N TYR A 3 44.36 -35.79 8.93
CA TYR A 3 43.81 -36.36 7.70
C TYR A 3 42.28 -36.49 7.69
N LEU A 4 41.67 -36.73 8.86
CA LEU A 4 40.21 -36.81 9.02
C LEU A 4 39.54 -35.44 8.86
N LEU A 5 40.15 -34.37 9.40
CA LEU A 5 39.69 -33.00 9.20
C LEU A 5 39.81 -32.56 7.74
N ALA A 6 40.87 -32.97 7.04
CA ALA A 6 41.04 -32.66 5.61
C ALA A 6 40.00 -33.36 4.73
N LEU A 7 39.65 -34.62 5.04
CA LEU A 7 38.57 -35.34 4.34
C LEU A 7 37.20 -34.71 4.61
N LEU A 8 36.90 -34.33 5.84
CA LEU A 8 35.65 -33.62 6.18
C LEU A 8 35.56 -32.27 5.47
N LEU A 9 36.66 -31.51 5.38
CA LEU A 9 36.70 -30.26 4.62
C LEU A 9 36.49 -30.47 3.12
N LEU A 10 37.07 -31.52 2.53
CA LEU A 10 36.85 -31.85 1.13
C LEU A 10 35.40 -32.27 0.84
N VAL A 11 34.77 -33.02 1.74
CA VAL A 11 33.36 -33.42 1.61
C VAL A 11 32.44 -32.19 1.73
N LEU A 12 32.69 -31.31 2.70
CA LEU A 12 31.90 -30.07 2.87
C LEU A 12 32.04 -29.10 1.69
N LEU A 13 33.22 -29.02 1.08
CA LEU A 13 33.45 -28.21 -0.13
C LEU A 13 32.80 -28.84 -1.37
N ALA A 14 32.72 -30.17 -1.44
CA ALA A 14 32.05 -30.87 -2.55
C ALA A 14 30.51 -30.68 -2.52
N ASP A 15 29.90 -30.61 -1.33
CA ASP A 15 28.46 -30.35 -1.19
C ASP A 15 28.09 -28.89 -1.48
N ALA A 16 28.97 -27.93 -1.17
CA ALA A 16 28.75 -26.50 -1.49
C ALA A 16 28.79 -26.21 -3.00
N ALA A 17 29.39 -27.08 -3.82
CA ALA A 17 29.54 -26.90 -5.26
C ALA A 17 28.35 -27.42 -6.10
N ARG A 18 27.31 -28.01 -5.48
CA ARG A 18 26.12 -28.55 -6.19
C ARG A 18 24.96 -27.56 -6.35
N VAL A 19 25.18 -26.26 -6.19
CA VAL A 19 24.22 -25.24 -6.63
C VAL A 19 24.56 -24.88 -8.07
N SER A 20 24.06 -25.67 -9.01
CA SER A 20 24.11 -25.34 -10.43
C SER A 20 23.24 -24.10 -10.68
N SER A 21 23.87 -23.02 -11.16
CA SER A 21 23.23 -21.77 -11.59
C SER A 21 22.52 -21.91 -12.94
N ILE A 22 21.72 -22.97 -13.10
CA ILE A 22 20.87 -23.13 -14.27
C ILE A 22 19.67 -22.22 -14.05
N GLU A 23 19.59 -21.14 -14.82
CA GLU A 23 18.41 -20.28 -14.83
C GLU A 23 17.20 -21.16 -15.16
N PRO A 24 16.19 -21.22 -14.27
CA PRO A 24 15.06 -22.12 -14.45
C PRO A 24 14.39 -21.84 -15.80
N PRO A 25 13.92 -22.89 -16.51
CA PRO A 25 13.26 -22.75 -17.80
C PRO A 25 12.19 -21.66 -17.76
N ARG A 26 12.35 -20.64 -18.60
CA ARG A 26 11.44 -19.47 -18.60
C ARG A 26 10.02 -19.83 -19.03
N ASP A 27 9.73 -21.06 -19.41
CA ASP A 27 8.45 -21.55 -19.92
C ASP A 27 7.59 -22.30 -18.88
N CYS A 28 7.98 -22.28 -17.60
CA CYS A 28 7.26 -22.98 -16.50
C CYS A 28 7.21 -24.50 -16.69
N SER A 29 8.10 -25.06 -17.51
CA SER A 29 8.14 -26.50 -17.82
C SER A 29 8.71 -27.34 -16.68
N ASP A 30 9.39 -26.71 -15.73
CA ASP A 30 9.99 -27.26 -14.52
C ASP A 30 9.01 -27.30 -13.31
N ALA A 31 7.76 -26.87 -13.51
CA ALA A 31 6.78 -26.85 -12.44
C ALA A 31 6.48 -28.27 -11.91
N PRO A 32 6.51 -28.50 -10.59
CA PRO A 32 6.41 -29.83 -9.99
C PRO A 32 4.99 -30.43 -10.05
N ASN A 33 3.96 -29.62 -10.31
CA ASN A 33 2.59 -30.08 -10.54
C ASN A 33 1.82 -29.12 -11.47
N SER A 34 0.64 -29.54 -11.93
CA SER A 34 -0.21 -28.77 -12.86
C SER A 34 -0.68 -27.43 -12.30
N ASP A 35 -0.91 -27.34 -11.01
CA ASP A 35 -1.48 -26.14 -10.36
C ASP A 35 -0.42 -25.05 -10.24
N ILE A 36 0.81 -25.45 -9.90
CA ILE A 36 1.99 -24.57 -9.88
C ILE A 36 2.32 -24.14 -11.31
N LYS A 37 2.19 -25.03 -12.31
CA LYS A 37 2.37 -24.67 -13.72
C LYS A 37 1.37 -23.60 -14.15
N THR A 38 0.10 -23.77 -13.79
CA THR A 38 -0.98 -22.82 -14.11
C THR A 38 -0.72 -21.46 -13.46
N SER A 39 -0.33 -21.47 -12.19
CA SER A 39 0.02 -20.27 -11.43
C SER A 39 1.23 -19.54 -12.03
N CYS A 40 2.28 -20.28 -12.41
CA CYS A 40 3.46 -19.74 -13.07
C CYS A 40 3.11 -19.06 -14.40
N LEU A 41 2.29 -19.72 -15.23
CA LEU A 41 1.83 -19.15 -16.50
C LEU A 41 1.02 -17.87 -16.29
N LEU A 42 0.11 -17.85 -15.30
CA LEU A 42 -0.67 -16.67 -14.96
C LEU A 42 0.23 -15.50 -14.53
N ILE A 43 1.14 -15.71 -13.58
CA ILE A 43 2.08 -14.67 -13.11
C ILE A 43 2.90 -14.11 -14.27
N ARG A 44 3.37 -14.98 -15.18
CA ARG A 44 4.14 -14.58 -16.36
C ARG A 44 3.32 -13.75 -17.35
N THR A 45 2.04 -14.09 -17.56
CA THR A 45 1.17 -13.25 -18.41
C THR A 45 0.97 -11.86 -17.82
N LEU A 46 0.77 -11.76 -16.50
CA LEU A 46 0.65 -10.49 -15.80
C LEU A 46 1.94 -9.65 -15.89
N ASP A 47 3.11 -10.26 -15.68
CA ASP A 47 4.40 -9.56 -15.81
C ASP A 47 4.60 -9.01 -17.23
N ARG A 48 4.29 -9.81 -18.26
CA ARG A 48 4.37 -9.36 -19.67
C ARG A 48 3.44 -8.19 -19.95
N LEU A 49 2.20 -8.23 -19.49
CA LEU A 49 1.24 -7.15 -19.70
C LEU A 49 1.67 -5.87 -18.97
N THR A 50 2.22 -6.02 -17.76
CA THR A 50 2.72 -4.91 -16.94
C THR A 50 3.91 -4.24 -17.61
N ARG A 51 4.91 -5.01 -18.05
CA ARG A 51 6.07 -4.47 -18.80
C ARG A 51 5.67 -3.76 -20.08
N ARG A 52 4.71 -4.31 -20.83
CA ARG A 52 4.16 -3.65 -22.03
C ARG A 52 3.51 -2.31 -21.69
N ARG A 53 2.74 -2.24 -20.60
CA ARG A 53 2.11 -0.98 -20.14
C ARG A 53 3.17 0.06 -19.76
N LEU A 54 4.17 -0.33 -18.97
CA LEU A 54 5.26 0.56 -18.57
C LEU A 54 6.06 1.08 -19.78
N ALA A 55 6.36 0.21 -20.75
CA ALA A 55 7.03 0.62 -21.99
C ALA A 55 6.21 1.64 -22.81
N ARG A 56 4.88 1.44 -22.90
CA ARG A 56 3.97 2.40 -23.56
C ARG A 56 3.92 3.75 -22.83
N GLN A 57 3.88 3.74 -21.50
CA GLN A 57 3.91 4.97 -20.70
C GLN A 57 5.25 5.69 -20.85
N ALA A 58 6.37 4.97 -20.83
CA ALA A 58 7.70 5.54 -21.05
C ALA A 58 7.86 6.13 -22.46
N ALA A 59 7.30 5.49 -23.50
CA ALA A 59 7.28 6.04 -24.85
C ALA A 59 6.44 7.33 -24.96
N ARG A 60 5.28 7.37 -24.28
CA ARG A 60 4.41 8.56 -24.24
C ARG A 60 5.04 9.74 -23.52
N ASN A 61 5.86 9.49 -22.50
CA ASN A 61 6.58 10.54 -21.79
C ASN A 61 7.85 11.03 -22.53
N ARG A 62 8.23 10.37 -23.64
CA ARG A 62 9.41 10.73 -24.45
C ARG A 62 9.08 11.54 -25.71
N THR A 63 7.82 11.92 -25.96
CA THR A 63 7.51 12.87 -27.04
C THR A 63 8.17 14.23 -26.75
N PRO A 64 9.08 14.72 -27.63
CA PRO A 64 9.69 16.03 -27.46
C PRO A 64 8.66 17.12 -27.67
N THR A 65 8.43 17.95 -26.66
CA THR A 65 7.84 19.28 -26.83
C THR A 65 8.79 20.11 -27.71
N THR A 66 8.32 20.50 -28.89
CA THR A 66 8.98 21.47 -29.78
C THR A 66 9.25 22.78 -29.02
N PRO A 67 10.47 23.36 -29.10
CA PRO A 67 10.74 24.67 -28.51
C PRO A 67 10.37 25.76 -29.51
N SER A 68 9.26 26.46 -29.28
CA SER A 68 8.96 27.71 -29.97
C SER A 68 8.78 28.86 -28.98
N GLN A 69 9.77 29.73 -29.01
CA GLN A 69 9.67 31.17 -28.87
C GLN A 69 9.47 31.77 -27.47
N ARG A 70 10.60 32.26 -26.97
CA ARG A 70 10.70 33.51 -26.21
C ARG A 70 9.80 34.59 -26.84
N ARG A 71 8.94 35.22 -26.02
CA ARG A 71 8.62 36.64 -26.18
C ARG A 71 8.32 37.27 -24.83
N ALA A 72 8.99 38.39 -24.58
CA ALA A 72 8.90 39.24 -23.41
C ALA A 72 7.54 39.96 -23.31
N GLY A 73 7.18 40.37 -22.09
CA GLY A 73 6.05 41.25 -21.76
C GLY A 73 5.61 41.03 -20.30
N GLN A 74 6.14 41.73 -19.30
CA GLN A 74 5.81 43.09 -18.87
C GLN A 74 4.65 43.14 -17.84
N GLN A 75 5.03 43.52 -16.61
CA GLN A 75 4.27 44.31 -15.61
C GLN A 75 3.00 43.73 -14.97
N GLY A 76 2.88 43.87 -13.64
CA GLY A 76 1.59 43.85 -12.95
C GLY A 76 1.61 43.48 -11.46
N SER A 77 1.86 44.49 -10.62
CA SER A 77 1.26 44.74 -9.28
C SER A 77 0.75 43.57 -8.41
N THR A 78 1.33 43.49 -7.21
CA THR A 78 0.74 42.91 -6.00
C THR A 78 -0.64 43.50 -5.64
N PRO A 79 -1.53 42.70 -5.03
CA PRO A 79 -2.20 43.17 -3.83
C PRO A 79 -2.08 42.20 -2.65
N ARG A 80 -1.66 42.78 -1.54
CA ARG A 80 -1.66 42.26 -0.16
C ARG A 80 -3.09 41.94 0.26
N THR A 81 -3.40 40.67 0.56
CA THR A 81 -4.62 40.32 1.29
C THR A 81 -4.31 39.43 2.48
N ARG A 82 -4.45 40.06 3.66
CA ARG A 82 -4.87 39.56 4.98
C ARG A 82 -4.41 38.15 5.38
N GLN A 83 -3.37 38.14 6.22
CA GLN A 83 -3.02 37.03 7.11
C GLN A 83 -4.25 36.60 7.93
N THR A 84 -4.75 35.40 7.66
CA THR A 84 -5.51 34.63 8.64
C THR A 84 -4.54 33.79 9.46
N THR A 85 -4.65 33.97 10.78
CA THR A 85 -4.09 33.27 11.93
C THR A 85 -3.42 31.92 11.65
N PRO A 86 -2.21 31.65 12.19
CA PRO A 86 -1.60 30.33 12.08
C PRO A 86 -2.41 29.33 12.91
N GLN A 87 -3.30 28.57 12.27
CA GLN A 87 -3.70 27.28 12.79
C GLN A 87 -2.43 26.48 13.02
N GLN A 88 -2.24 26.03 14.25
CA GLN A 88 -1.12 25.22 14.71
C GLN A 88 -1.15 23.90 13.94
N GLN A 89 -0.57 23.92 12.74
CA GLN A 89 -0.36 22.76 11.91
C GLN A 89 0.71 21.95 12.63
N GLY A 90 0.30 20.80 13.17
CA GLY A 90 1.23 19.70 13.43
C GLY A 90 2.11 19.45 12.19
N PRO A 91 3.22 18.72 12.33
CA PRO A 91 4.29 18.64 11.34
C PRO A 91 3.73 18.53 9.91
N ARG A 92 4.12 19.48 9.05
CA ARG A 92 3.66 19.57 7.65
C ARG A 92 3.82 18.20 7.01
N ARG A 93 2.69 17.55 6.76
CA ARG A 93 2.66 16.26 6.07
C ARG A 93 3.17 16.49 4.65
N PRO A 94 4.02 15.60 4.12
CA PRO A 94 4.41 15.68 2.73
C PRO A 94 3.16 15.65 1.83
N ALA A 95 3.15 16.50 0.80
CA ALA A 95 2.05 16.53 -0.16
C ALA A 95 1.94 15.15 -0.82
N VAL A 96 0.75 14.56 -0.73
CA VAL A 96 0.46 13.27 -1.36
C VAL A 96 0.33 13.50 -2.86
N PRO A 97 1.09 12.78 -3.70
CA PRO A 97 0.91 12.82 -5.15
C PRO A 97 -0.54 12.51 -5.55
N GLU A 98 -1.05 13.15 -6.61
CA GLU A 98 -2.44 12.99 -7.06
C GLU A 98 -2.83 11.52 -7.33
N TRP A 99 -1.92 10.70 -7.83
CA TRP A 99 -2.20 9.27 -8.09
C TRP A 99 -2.35 8.42 -6.82
N LEU A 100 -2.06 8.98 -5.64
CA LEU A 100 -2.28 8.38 -4.32
C LEU A 100 -3.51 8.94 -3.62
N THR A 101 -4.23 9.91 -4.22
CA THR A 101 -5.49 10.40 -3.67
C THR A 101 -6.62 9.41 -4.01
N PRO A 102 -7.62 9.26 -3.12
CA PRO A 102 -8.77 8.39 -3.41
C PRO A 102 -9.55 8.89 -4.63
N ILE A 103 -9.97 7.96 -5.49
CA ILE A 103 -10.90 8.27 -6.57
C ILE A 103 -12.23 8.74 -5.96
N PRO A 104 -12.85 9.82 -6.47
CA PRO A 104 -14.16 10.27 -6.01
C PRO A 104 -15.21 9.15 -6.14
N VAL A 105 -15.89 8.85 -5.03
CA VAL A 105 -16.94 7.81 -4.99
C VAL A 105 -18.27 8.43 -5.46
N PRO A 106 -18.93 7.88 -6.50
CA PRO A 106 -20.21 8.40 -6.99
C PRO A 106 -21.31 8.40 -5.92
N PRO A 107 -22.27 9.35 -5.94
CA PRO A 107 -23.41 9.36 -5.02
C PRO A 107 -24.16 8.03 -5.00
N ASN A 108 -24.63 7.59 -3.83
CA ASN A 108 -25.36 6.33 -3.59
C ASN A 108 -24.54 5.04 -3.81
N SER A 109 -23.21 5.13 -3.94
CA SER A 109 -22.37 3.93 -4.00
C SER A 109 -22.32 3.21 -2.64
N ARG A 110 -22.04 1.90 -2.68
CA ARG A 110 -21.77 1.11 -1.48
C ARG A 110 -20.67 1.78 -0.64
N GLY A 111 -20.88 1.86 0.67
CA GLY A 111 -19.93 2.45 1.62
C GLY A 111 -20.08 3.96 1.85
N GLN A 112 -21.17 4.58 1.37
CA GLN A 112 -21.57 5.94 1.79
C GLN A 112 -22.43 5.97 3.06
N VAL A 113 -23.14 4.87 3.33
CA VAL A 113 -23.87 4.62 4.58
C VAL A 113 -23.61 3.18 4.98
N ALA A 114 -23.43 2.93 6.27
CA ALA A 114 -23.12 1.61 6.78
C ALA A 114 -23.68 1.42 8.19
N TYR A 115 -23.95 0.16 8.54
CA TYR A 115 -24.27 -0.23 9.92
C TYR A 115 -23.00 -0.50 10.74
N HIS A 116 -21.91 -0.94 10.08
CA HIS A 116 -20.62 -1.21 10.71
C HIS A 116 -19.54 -0.27 10.13
N PRO A 117 -18.61 0.26 10.95
CA PRO A 117 -17.58 1.19 10.47
C PRO A 117 -16.67 0.59 9.39
N TYR A 118 -16.51 -0.73 9.36
CA TYR A 118 -15.70 -1.44 8.35
C TYR A 118 -16.30 -1.43 6.94
N ASP A 119 -17.59 -1.11 6.80
CA ASP A 119 -18.23 -1.04 5.48
C ASP A 119 -18.14 0.37 4.86
N CYS A 120 -17.72 1.38 5.63
CA CYS A 120 -17.60 2.74 5.15
C CYS A 120 -16.37 2.94 4.25
N MET A 121 -16.59 3.59 3.11
CA MET A 121 -15.55 3.92 2.14
C MET A 121 -15.27 5.43 2.05
N THR A 122 -16.01 6.25 2.78
CA THR A 122 -15.86 7.71 2.79
C THR A 122 -15.73 8.25 4.23
N LEU A 123 -15.04 9.38 4.39
CA LEU A 123 -14.91 10.05 5.70
C LEU A 123 -16.27 10.53 6.24
N GLY A 124 -17.21 10.86 5.35
CA GLY A 124 -18.58 11.21 5.74
C GLY A 124 -19.33 10.04 6.38
N CYS A 125 -19.23 8.84 5.78
CA CYS A 125 -19.84 7.62 6.34
C CYS A 125 -19.25 7.27 7.71
N LEU A 126 -17.93 7.44 7.88
CA LEU A 126 -17.25 7.14 9.14
C LEU A 126 -17.60 8.12 10.27
N CYS A 127 -18.03 9.34 9.94
CA CYS A 127 -18.15 10.43 10.90
C CYS A 127 -18.97 10.09 12.16
N PRO A 128 -20.17 9.47 12.04
CA PRO A 128 -20.99 9.12 13.21
C PRO A 128 -20.31 8.09 14.13
N PHE A 129 -19.53 7.16 13.57
CA PHE A 129 -18.81 6.14 14.35
C PHE A 129 -17.67 6.72 15.20
N PHE A 130 -17.14 7.87 14.80
CA PHE A 130 -16.14 8.62 15.57
C PHE A 130 -16.78 9.68 16.50
N ALA A 131 -18.10 9.64 16.70
CA ALA A 131 -18.86 10.67 17.42
C ALA A 131 -18.58 12.09 16.89
N GLY A 132 -18.36 12.21 15.57
CA GLY A 132 -18.13 13.47 14.88
C GLY A 132 -19.40 14.06 14.27
N GLN A 133 -19.31 15.32 13.86
CA GLN A 133 -20.36 16.04 13.16
C GLN A 133 -19.85 16.58 11.82
N MET A 134 -20.70 16.49 10.79
CA MET A 134 -20.39 17.05 9.47
C MET A 134 -20.59 18.57 9.47
N GLN A 135 -19.53 19.32 9.15
CA GLN A 135 -19.53 20.78 9.04
C GLN A 135 -18.79 21.20 7.78
N GLY A 136 -19.47 21.90 6.85
CA GLY A 136 -18.85 22.41 5.62
C GLY A 136 -18.20 21.32 4.75
N GLY A 137 -18.76 20.10 4.75
CA GLY A 137 -18.21 18.95 4.01
C GLY A 137 -17.09 18.18 4.74
N ASN A 138 -16.65 18.62 5.92
CA ASN A 138 -15.64 17.95 6.72
C ASN A 138 -16.27 17.28 7.96
N CYS A 139 -15.72 16.15 8.40
CA CYS A 139 -16.11 15.55 9.67
C CYS A 139 -15.26 16.14 10.80
N VAL A 140 -15.92 16.84 11.73
CA VAL A 140 -15.30 17.46 12.92
C VAL A 140 -15.56 16.57 14.12
N LEU A 141 -14.50 16.11 14.77
CA LEU A 141 -14.55 15.26 15.96
C LEU A 141 -14.88 16.09 17.21
N SER A 142 -15.29 15.43 18.30
CA SER A 142 -15.66 16.07 19.58
C SER A 142 -14.55 16.93 20.20
N ASN A 143 -13.29 16.62 19.91
CA ASN A 143 -12.11 17.40 20.33
C ASN A 143 -11.78 18.57 19.38
N GLY A 144 -12.64 18.87 18.39
CA GLY A 144 -12.43 19.91 17.38
C GLY A 144 -11.48 19.52 16.25
N ALA A 145 -10.89 18.32 16.27
CA ALA A 145 -10.01 17.86 15.21
C ALA A 145 -10.82 17.45 13.97
N ILE A 146 -10.29 17.73 12.79
CA ILE A 146 -10.90 17.28 11.53
C ILE A 146 -10.44 15.86 11.24
N LEU A 147 -11.38 14.97 10.95
CA LEU A 147 -11.09 13.61 10.50
C LEU A 147 -10.43 13.69 9.11
N THR A 148 -9.24 13.10 8.99
CA THR A 148 -8.45 13.12 7.75
C THR A 148 -8.12 11.69 7.33
N MET A 149 -7.68 11.54 6.07
CA MET A 149 -7.18 10.27 5.56
C MET A 149 -6.02 9.74 6.42
N ALA A 150 -6.05 8.43 6.69
CA ALA A 150 -4.96 7.78 7.42
C ALA A 150 -3.72 7.63 6.53
N TYR A 151 -2.56 7.92 7.10
CA TYR A 151 -1.27 7.72 6.44
C TYR A 151 -0.66 6.40 6.91
N ARG A 152 -0.41 5.49 5.98
CA ARG A 152 0.34 4.26 6.26
C ARG A 152 1.83 4.56 6.15
N LYS A 153 2.54 4.43 7.26
CA LYS A 153 3.98 4.62 7.35
C LYS A 153 4.66 3.26 7.53
N GLU A 154 5.90 3.15 7.07
CA GLU A 154 6.76 2.04 7.43
C GLU A 154 7.10 2.14 8.93
N TYR A 155 7.19 0.99 9.60
CA TYR A 155 7.30 0.93 11.05
C TYR A 155 8.58 1.61 11.58
N ARG A 156 9.73 1.42 10.94
CA ARG A 156 11.01 2.04 11.34
C ARG A 156 11.03 3.55 11.10
N MET A 157 10.23 4.05 10.16
CA MET A 157 10.05 5.48 9.86
C MET A 157 9.09 6.22 10.82
N MET A 158 8.43 5.50 11.74
CA MET A 158 7.60 6.12 12.78
C MET A 158 8.46 6.70 13.91
N THR A 159 8.03 7.81 14.49
CA THR A 159 8.61 8.32 15.75
C THR A 159 8.25 7.40 16.92
N ASP A 160 8.99 7.48 18.03
CA ASP A 160 8.70 6.63 19.19
C ASP A 160 7.30 6.87 19.76
N ASP A 161 6.81 8.11 19.75
CA ASP A 161 5.44 8.43 20.15
C ASP A 161 4.39 7.81 19.21
N GLU A 162 4.65 7.84 17.90
CA GLU A 162 3.79 7.19 16.91
C GLU A 162 3.75 5.67 17.13
N ARG A 163 4.92 5.07 17.34
CA ARG A 163 5.08 3.64 17.61
C ARG A 163 4.36 3.22 18.89
N ASN A 164 4.49 4.00 19.96
CA ASN A 164 3.82 3.74 21.24
C ASN A 164 2.29 3.90 21.14
N ARG A 165 1.79 4.86 20.37
CA ARG A 165 0.35 4.96 20.07
C ARG A 165 -0.14 3.76 19.26
N TRP A 166 0.62 3.33 18.26
CA TRP A 166 0.29 2.17 17.44
C TRP A 166 0.24 0.88 18.26
N HIS A 167 1.24 0.63 19.12
CA HIS A 167 1.25 -0.53 20.01
C HIS A 167 0.07 -0.54 20.98
N ARG A 168 -0.27 0.62 21.57
CA ARG A 168 -1.46 0.73 22.43
C ARG A 168 -2.74 0.41 21.67
N ALA A 169 -2.89 0.93 20.46
CA ALA A 169 -4.05 0.62 19.61
C ALA A 169 -4.14 -0.88 19.30
N LEU A 170 -3.02 -1.53 18.94
CA LEU A 170 -3.00 -2.98 18.73
C LEU A 170 -3.35 -3.78 19.98
N ALA A 171 -2.83 -3.39 21.15
CA ALA A 171 -3.16 -4.03 22.41
C ALA A 171 -4.66 -3.92 22.72
N THR A 172 -5.27 -2.75 22.49
CA THR A 172 -6.72 -2.56 22.62
C THR A 172 -7.50 -3.46 21.65
N LEU A 173 -7.09 -3.54 20.39
CA LEU A 173 -7.72 -4.42 19.38
C LEU A 173 -7.58 -5.91 19.71
N LYS A 174 -6.49 -6.31 20.34
CA LYS A 174 -6.31 -7.69 20.82
C LYS A 174 -7.23 -7.94 22.03
N ALA A 175 -7.26 -7.02 22.98
CA ALA A 175 -8.02 -7.17 24.22
C ALA A 175 -9.54 -7.20 24.01
N ASN A 176 -10.06 -6.45 23.04
CA ASN A 176 -11.49 -6.45 22.71
C ASN A 176 -11.90 -7.54 21.69
N GLY A 177 -10.94 -8.36 21.22
CA GLY A 177 -11.19 -9.47 20.30
C GLY A 177 -11.32 -9.10 18.82
N GLU A 178 -11.28 -7.82 18.43
CA GLU A 178 -11.38 -7.42 17.02
C GLU A 178 -10.17 -7.91 16.20
N TYR A 179 -8.98 -7.94 16.80
CA TYR A 179 -7.80 -8.52 16.16
C TYR A 179 -8.01 -10.01 15.82
N ASP A 180 -8.60 -10.76 16.74
CA ASP A 180 -8.81 -12.21 16.57
C ASP A 180 -9.95 -12.48 15.57
N ARG A 181 -10.99 -11.64 15.56
CA ARG A 181 -12.06 -11.67 14.55
C ARG A 181 -11.50 -11.47 13.14
N MET A 182 -10.68 -10.44 12.92
CA MET A 182 -10.02 -10.22 11.62
C MET A 182 -9.07 -11.37 11.27
N SER A 183 -8.32 -11.90 12.24
CA SER A 183 -7.43 -13.05 12.02
C SER A 183 -8.20 -14.30 11.58
N ARG A 184 -9.38 -14.54 12.14
CA ARG A 184 -10.25 -15.66 11.73
C ARG A 184 -10.77 -15.49 10.31
N GLN A 185 -11.20 -14.29 9.93
CA GLN A 185 -11.62 -14.03 8.55
C GLN A 185 -10.50 -14.33 7.54
N HIS A 186 -9.24 -13.99 7.89
CA HIS A 186 -8.08 -14.35 7.07
C HIS A 186 -7.85 -15.87 7.01
N PHE A 187 -8.02 -16.57 8.14
CA PHE A 187 -7.91 -18.02 8.20
C PHE A 187 -8.98 -18.70 7.35
N ASP A 188 -10.24 -18.31 7.48
CA ASP A 188 -11.38 -18.94 6.80
C ASP A 188 -11.20 -18.90 5.28
N VAL A 189 -10.76 -17.76 4.72
CA VAL A 189 -10.47 -17.63 3.29
C VAL A 189 -9.30 -18.53 2.87
N SER A 190 -8.29 -18.69 3.72
CA SER A 190 -7.18 -19.61 3.47
C SER A 190 -7.62 -21.08 3.51
N SER A 191 -8.55 -21.43 4.38
CA SER A 191 -9.03 -22.80 4.58
C SER A 191 -10.06 -23.23 3.53
N THR A 192 -10.90 -22.31 3.03
CA THR A 192 -11.91 -22.60 2.00
C THR A 192 -11.36 -23.00 0.64
N ASN A 193 -10.05 -22.83 0.40
CA ASN A 193 -9.38 -23.33 -0.81
C ASN A 193 -8.96 -24.81 -0.72
N SER A 194 -9.14 -25.45 0.44
CA SER A 194 -8.74 -26.86 0.65
C SER A 194 -9.91 -27.85 0.64
N SER A 195 -11.15 -27.38 0.50
CA SER A 195 -12.37 -28.20 0.53
C SER A 195 -13.12 -28.30 -0.81
N ILE A 196 -12.48 -27.93 -1.92
CA ILE A 196 -12.95 -28.24 -3.29
C ILE A 196 -12.08 -29.37 -3.87
N VAL A 197 -11.87 -30.44 -3.11
CA VAL A 197 -11.43 -31.75 -3.62
C VAL A 197 -12.02 -32.80 -2.69
N GLU A 198 -13.31 -33.08 -2.86
CA GLU A 198 -13.89 -34.38 -2.48
C GLU A 198 -14.88 -34.80 -3.56
#